data_AF-A0A1D1Y3Z7-F1
#
_entry.id   AF-A0A1D1Y3Z7-F1
#
_cell.length_a   1.000
_cell.length_b   1.000
_cell.length_c   1.000
_cell.angle_alpha   90.00
_cell.angle_beta   90.00
_cell.angle_gamma   90.00
#
_symmetry.space_group_name_H-M   'P 1'
#
loop_
_entity.id
_entity.type
_entity.pdbx_description
1 polymer ?
#
loop_
_entity_poly.entity_id
_entity_poly.type
_entity_poly.pdbx_seq_one_letter_code
_entity_poly.pdbx_strand_id
1 'polypeptide(L)'
;MIPPAALSSPFVAVRLPASLLAARPLSWSAPPPTSPPRRRWKRTSPAILAVLQPSRRVAVAATPFLPPPRTRGASPPKLLPRSAQRRGLRFVCFCDGGEKDSTSDWPIFERWDVPWKWQTVALTMIACGLSFVLIGLAEASVLPYLGLQDQALSLNEKAELLFAGQFAVTAVVLGVIYGITNSFQPLPDDVFCYDLREPLSLRNGWLLWACIGFVGALIAIALTGASAAIFSGESPQRETDALVKLLPLIGSSSVSTAFLVGITGVLAPLLEETVFRGFLMVSLTKWFPTPVSVLIAAAVFALAHLTPGEFPQLFVLGTVLGFSYAQTRNLLTPITIHALWNSGVIVLLTFLRLQGYDIRELVQGSS
;
A
#
# COMPACT_ATOMS: atom_id res chain seq x y z
N MET A 1 -10.64 18.19 -31.56
CA MET A 1 -11.64 17.43 -30.78
C MET A 1 -11.00 16.10 -30.39
N ILE A 2 -10.65 15.93 -29.12
CA ILE A 2 -9.97 14.74 -28.60
C ILE A 2 -11.04 13.88 -27.90
N PRO A 3 -11.12 12.56 -28.15
CA PRO A 3 -12.19 11.71 -27.61
C PRO A 3 -12.07 11.55 -26.08
N PRO A 4 -13.20 11.31 -25.37
CA PRO A 4 -13.30 11.35 -23.90
C PRO A 4 -12.68 10.14 -23.17
N ALA A 5 -11.68 9.48 -23.75
CA ALA A 5 -10.99 8.33 -23.15
C ALA A 5 -9.66 8.70 -22.46
N ALA A 6 -9.25 9.97 -22.49
CA ALA A 6 -7.87 10.38 -22.19
C ALA A 6 -7.59 10.89 -20.75
N LEU A 7 -8.54 10.80 -19.82
CA LEU A 7 -8.38 11.23 -18.42
C LEU A 7 -8.37 10.07 -17.41
N SER A 8 -7.99 8.87 -17.86
CA SER A 8 -7.70 7.76 -16.95
C SER A 8 -6.25 7.88 -16.48
N SER A 9 -6.10 8.17 -15.18
CA SER A 9 -4.82 8.09 -14.46
C SER A 9 -4.15 6.73 -14.73
N PRO A 10 -2.81 6.65 -14.84
CA PRO A 10 -2.11 5.36 -14.89
C PRO A 10 -2.40 4.49 -13.65
N PHE A 11 -2.88 5.08 -12.55
CA PHE A 11 -3.30 4.36 -11.34
C PHE A 11 -4.78 3.93 -11.32
N VAL A 12 -5.57 4.23 -12.36
CA VAL A 12 -6.98 3.80 -12.50
C VAL A 12 -7.15 2.77 -13.64
N ALA A 13 -6.05 2.32 -14.24
CA ALA A 13 -6.06 1.42 -15.40
C ALA A 13 -6.27 -0.06 -15.01
N VAL A 14 -7.42 -0.38 -14.40
CA VAL A 14 -8.03 -1.71 -14.57
C VAL A 14 -9.25 -1.55 -15.49
N ARG A 15 -9.00 -1.27 -16.76
CA ARG A 15 -9.96 -1.59 -17.83
C ARG A 15 -9.59 -2.97 -18.36
N LEU A 16 -10.30 -3.99 -17.90
CA LEU A 16 -10.36 -5.25 -18.65
C LEU A 16 -10.89 -4.93 -20.07
N PRO A 17 -10.26 -5.44 -21.14
CA PRO A 17 -10.74 -5.19 -22.49
C PRO A 17 -12.15 -5.76 -22.64
N ALA A 18 -13.05 -4.97 -23.26
CA ALA A 18 -14.45 -5.36 -23.49
C ALA A 18 -14.61 -6.68 -24.28
N SER A 19 -13.53 -7.14 -24.95
CA SER A 19 -13.48 -8.43 -25.63
C SER A 19 -13.52 -9.64 -24.68
N LEU A 20 -13.18 -9.48 -23.39
CA LEU A 20 -13.32 -10.54 -22.37
C LEU A 20 -14.71 -10.58 -21.70
N LEU A 21 -15.51 -9.51 -21.87
CA LEU A 21 -16.90 -9.42 -21.38
C LEU A 21 -17.94 -9.77 -22.45
N ALA A 22 -17.52 -9.88 -23.72
CA ALA A 22 -18.39 -10.27 -24.83
C ALA A 22 -18.39 -11.80 -25.05
N ALA A 23 -18.71 -12.58 -24.01
CA ALA A 23 -19.23 -13.91 -24.24
C ALA A 23 -20.65 -13.76 -24.80
N ARG A 24 -20.79 -13.88 -26.12
CA ARG A 24 -22.10 -13.97 -26.80
C ARG A 24 -22.95 -15.02 -26.06
N PRO A 25 -24.20 -14.71 -25.67
CA PRO A 25 -25.07 -15.75 -25.16
C PRO A 25 -25.30 -16.77 -26.27
N LEU A 26 -24.85 -18.01 -26.05
CA LEU A 26 -25.33 -19.15 -26.81
C LEU A 26 -26.85 -19.19 -26.63
N SER A 27 -27.59 -19.00 -27.72
CA SER A 27 -29.03 -19.15 -27.79
C SER A 27 -29.39 -20.61 -27.48
N TRP A 28 -29.73 -20.90 -26.22
CA TRP A 28 -30.34 -22.16 -25.85
C TRP A 28 -31.86 -21.99 -25.92
N SER A 29 -32.46 -22.46 -27.00
CA SER A 29 -33.91 -22.69 -27.08
C SER A 29 -34.28 -23.84 -26.13
N ALA A 30 -35.07 -23.54 -25.10
CA ALA A 30 -35.60 -24.52 -24.16
C ALA A 30 -36.68 -25.39 -24.84
N PRO A 31 -36.68 -26.73 -24.65
CA PRO A 31 -37.78 -27.58 -25.11
C PRO A 31 -38.99 -27.52 -24.13
N PRO A 32 -40.21 -27.87 -24.60
CA PRO A 32 -41.44 -27.73 -23.83
C PRO A 32 -41.55 -28.75 -22.67
N PRO A 33 -42.42 -28.51 -21.68
CA PRO A 33 -42.45 -29.29 -20.44
C PRO A 33 -43.04 -30.69 -20.64
N THR A 34 -42.28 -31.72 -20.28
CA THR A 34 -42.76 -33.10 -20.15
C THR A 34 -43.15 -33.41 -18.70
N SER A 35 -44.34 -33.97 -18.52
CA SER A 35 -44.93 -34.40 -17.25
C SER A 35 -44.16 -35.56 -16.58
N PRO A 36 -44.13 -35.65 -15.23
CA PRO A 36 -43.43 -36.73 -14.53
C PRO A 36 -44.34 -37.96 -14.33
N PRO A 37 -43.80 -39.20 -14.34
CA PRO A 37 -44.58 -40.38 -13.97
C PRO A 37 -44.67 -40.54 -12.45
N ARG A 38 -45.87 -40.94 -12.01
CA ARG A 38 -46.26 -41.25 -10.64
C ARG A 38 -45.37 -42.33 -10.03
N ARG A 39 -44.78 -42.08 -8.84
CA ARG A 39 -44.30 -43.14 -7.94
C ARG A 39 -45.17 -43.21 -6.68
N ARG A 40 -45.55 -44.44 -6.38
CA ARG A 40 -46.57 -44.90 -5.42
C ARG A 40 -46.03 -44.82 -3.99
N TRP A 41 -46.82 -44.21 -3.11
CA TRP A 41 -46.59 -44.12 -1.67
C TRP A 41 -46.79 -45.47 -0.97
N LYS A 42 -45.93 -45.79 0.00
CA LYS A 42 -46.28 -46.63 1.15
C LYS A 42 -46.05 -45.82 2.45
N ARG A 43 -47.18 -45.56 3.13
CA ARG A 43 -47.43 -45.27 4.57
C ARG A 43 -46.40 -45.95 5.51
N THR A 44 -45.96 -45.42 6.66
CA THR A 44 -46.63 -44.82 7.85
C THR A 44 -45.54 -44.15 8.74
N SER A 45 -45.62 -42.89 9.21
CA SER A 45 -46.27 -42.33 10.45
C SER A 45 -45.54 -42.59 11.81
N PRO A 46 -45.70 -41.77 12.87
CA PRO A 46 -45.22 -40.36 13.06
C PRO A 46 -44.76 -40.02 14.53
N ALA A 47 -44.15 -38.84 14.76
CA ALA A 47 -44.20 -38.01 16.01
C ALA A 47 -43.36 -36.73 15.79
N ILE A 48 -43.92 -35.55 15.46
CA ILE A 48 -44.54 -34.50 16.33
C ILE A 48 -43.58 -34.06 17.46
N LEU A 49 -42.81 -32.96 17.34
CA LEU A 49 -43.12 -31.51 17.38
C LEU A 49 -43.66 -30.99 18.73
N ALA A 50 -42.79 -30.37 19.55
CA ALA A 50 -43.14 -29.42 20.62
C ALA A 50 -41.88 -28.60 20.98
N VAL A 51 -41.78 -27.30 20.64
CA VAL A 51 -42.30 -26.10 21.34
C VAL A 51 -41.26 -25.47 22.29
N LEU A 52 -40.79 -24.32 21.83
CA LEU A 52 -40.51 -23.06 22.53
C LEU A 52 -40.52 -23.01 24.08
N GLN A 53 -39.44 -22.36 24.56
CA GLN A 53 -39.37 -21.34 25.63
C GLN A 53 -38.93 -21.72 27.06
N PRO A 54 -38.33 -20.74 27.79
CA PRO A 54 -37.26 -20.95 28.76
C PRO A 54 -37.75 -20.90 30.21
N SER A 55 -36.95 -21.41 31.15
CA SER A 55 -36.73 -20.89 32.52
C SER A 55 -36.13 -21.99 33.39
N ARG A 56 -35.01 -21.71 34.08
CA ARG A 56 -34.98 -21.52 35.55
C ARG A 56 -33.54 -21.52 36.07
N ARG A 57 -33.28 -20.52 36.92
CA ARG A 57 -32.17 -20.44 37.85
C ARG A 57 -32.17 -21.65 38.79
N VAL A 58 -31.00 -22.18 39.08
CA VAL A 58 -30.73 -22.89 40.34
C VAL A 58 -29.50 -22.23 40.96
N ALA A 59 -29.68 -21.77 42.19
CA ALA A 59 -28.64 -21.30 43.09
C ALA A 59 -28.35 -22.39 44.15
N VAL A 60 -27.31 -22.14 44.95
CA VAL A 60 -26.88 -22.84 46.19
C VAL A 60 -25.93 -24.03 45.88
N ALA A 61 -24.74 -24.19 46.47
CA ALA A 61 -24.32 -23.91 47.84
C ALA A 61 -22.84 -23.48 47.96
N ALA A 62 -22.57 -22.65 48.97
CA ALA A 62 -21.26 -22.33 49.50
C ALA A 62 -20.70 -23.48 50.35
N THR A 63 -19.37 -23.66 50.34
CA THR A 63 -18.62 -24.47 51.32
C THR A 63 -17.55 -23.60 51.99
N PRO A 64 -17.22 -23.80 53.28
CA PRO A 64 -16.36 -22.88 54.03
C PRO A 64 -14.89 -23.34 54.14
N PHE A 65 -14.01 -22.33 54.17
CA PHE A 65 -12.74 -22.19 54.92
C PHE A 65 -11.60 -23.22 54.80
N LEU A 66 -10.41 -22.71 54.42
CA LEU A 66 -9.14 -22.85 55.17
C LEU A 66 -8.11 -21.82 54.67
N PRO A 67 -7.35 -21.11 55.54
CA PRO A 67 -6.34 -20.12 55.14
C PRO A 67 -4.95 -20.77 54.98
N PRO A 68 -4.05 -20.21 54.13
CA PRO A 68 -2.67 -20.68 54.04
C PRO A 68 -1.77 -20.09 55.14
N PRO A 69 -0.68 -20.78 55.52
CA PRO A 69 0.18 -20.37 56.63
C PRO A 69 1.16 -19.26 56.23
N ARG A 70 1.45 -18.39 57.20
CA ARG A 70 2.58 -17.44 57.19
C ARG A 70 3.90 -18.19 57.44
N THR A 71 4.89 -18.02 56.59
CA THR A 71 6.31 -18.11 56.99
C THR A 71 7.12 -16.96 56.40
N ARG A 72 8.05 -16.48 57.22
CA ARG A 72 8.97 -15.35 57.01
C ARG A 72 10.14 -15.80 56.14
N GLY A 73 10.63 -14.91 55.29
CA GLY A 73 11.90 -15.06 54.57
C GLY A 73 12.14 -13.86 53.68
N ALA A 74 12.84 -12.86 54.21
CA ALA A 74 13.20 -11.64 53.50
C ALA A 74 14.28 -11.92 52.44
N SER A 75 14.10 -11.37 51.24
CA SER A 75 15.15 -11.16 50.24
C SER A 75 14.84 -9.83 49.56
N PRO A 76 15.84 -8.97 49.28
CA PRO A 76 15.59 -7.61 48.81
C PRO A 76 15.01 -7.63 47.39
N PRO A 77 14.10 -6.71 47.03
CA PRO A 77 13.50 -6.72 45.71
C PRO A 77 14.52 -6.27 44.67
N LYS A 78 14.69 -7.07 43.61
CA LYS A 78 15.28 -6.62 42.35
C LYS A 78 14.40 -5.49 41.81
N LEU A 79 14.99 -4.33 41.55
CA LEU A 79 14.35 -3.23 40.84
C LEU A 79 13.86 -3.72 39.47
N LEU A 80 12.55 -3.92 39.34
CA LEU A 80 11.88 -3.99 38.05
C LEU A 80 11.82 -2.57 37.47
N PRO A 81 12.23 -2.35 36.20
CA PRO A 81 11.99 -1.06 35.57
C PRO A 81 10.48 -0.84 35.47
N ARG A 82 10.02 0.33 35.93
CA ARG A 82 8.65 0.80 35.79
C ARG A 82 8.25 0.80 34.32
N SER A 83 7.55 -0.24 33.86
CA SER A 83 6.83 -0.19 32.60
C SER A 83 5.66 0.78 32.75
N ALA A 84 5.87 2.03 32.33
CA ALA A 84 4.80 2.98 32.15
C ALA A 84 3.87 2.45 31.06
N GLN A 85 2.75 1.86 31.48
CA GLN A 85 1.70 1.37 30.61
C GLN A 85 0.97 2.56 29.96
N ARG A 86 1.55 3.13 28.89
CA ARG A 86 0.82 4.00 27.98
C ARG A 86 -0.05 3.11 27.07
N ARG A 87 -1.35 3.12 27.32
CA ARG A 87 -2.37 2.66 26.36
C ARG A 87 -2.51 3.75 25.30
N GLY A 88 -1.73 3.63 24.22
CA GLY A 88 -1.89 4.39 22.99
C GLY A 88 -1.89 3.43 21.81
N LEU A 89 -2.59 3.78 20.73
CA LEU A 89 -2.63 3.04 19.46
C LEU A 89 -1.20 2.83 18.94
N ARG A 90 -0.61 1.65 19.17
CA ARG A 90 0.74 1.28 18.71
C ARG A 90 0.72 0.83 17.25
N PHE A 91 0.34 1.72 16.34
CA PHE A 91 0.59 1.50 14.92
C PHE A 91 1.94 2.08 14.48
N VAL A 92 2.39 3.13 15.15
CA VAL A 92 3.68 3.77 14.93
C VAL A 92 4.64 3.29 16.03
N CYS A 93 5.68 2.55 15.64
CA CYS A 93 6.77 2.27 16.55
C CYS A 93 7.80 3.40 16.46
N PHE A 94 7.99 4.11 17.57
CA PHE A 94 9.17 4.96 17.74
C PHE A 94 10.27 4.06 18.28
N CYS A 95 11.26 3.75 17.43
CA CYS A 95 12.40 2.96 17.85
C CYS A 95 13.10 3.67 19.03
N ASP A 96 13.37 2.93 20.11
CA ASP A 96 14.36 3.35 21.10
C ASP A 96 15.67 2.67 20.74
N GLY A 97 16.74 3.44 20.64
CA GLY A 97 18.05 2.98 20.17
C GLY A 97 18.68 2.02 21.17
N GLY A 98 18.29 0.75 21.12
CA GLY A 98 19.02 -0.32 21.80
C GLY A 98 20.28 -0.64 21.01
N GLU A 99 21.45 -0.48 21.63
CA GLU A 99 22.72 -1.00 21.10
C GLU A 99 22.59 -2.51 20.87
N LYS A 100 22.49 -2.92 19.59
CA LYS A 100 22.74 -4.30 19.19
C LYS A 100 24.24 -4.45 18.93
N ASP A 101 24.85 -5.39 19.64
CA ASP A 101 26.29 -5.70 19.61
C ASP A 101 26.82 -5.82 18.18
N SER A 102 27.91 -5.11 17.93
CA SER A 102 28.63 -5.03 16.67
C SER A 102 29.26 -6.37 16.29
N THR A 103 28.56 -7.14 15.48
CA THR A 103 29.23 -7.92 14.44
C THR A 103 29.32 -7.04 13.19
N SER A 104 30.40 -7.17 12.43
CA SER A 104 30.74 -6.36 11.25
C SER A 104 29.79 -6.61 10.05
N ASP A 105 28.49 -6.65 10.29
CA ASP A 105 27.48 -6.94 9.30
C ASP A 105 26.72 -5.65 8.97
N TRP A 106 26.69 -5.32 7.68
CA TRP A 106 25.93 -4.16 7.20
C TRP A 106 24.43 -4.43 7.37
N PRO A 107 23.62 -3.46 7.81
CA PRO A 107 22.17 -3.65 8.06
C PRO A 107 21.40 -4.21 6.85
N ILE A 108 21.90 -3.95 5.63
CA ILE A 108 21.36 -4.47 4.37
C ILE A 108 21.36 -5.99 4.25
N PHE A 109 22.17 -6.71 5.03
CA PHE A 109 22.21 -8.18 5.05
C PHE A 109 21.41 -8.79 6.20
N GLU A 110 21.09 -7.99 7.22
CA GLU A 110 20.26 -8.42 8.32
C GLU A 110 18.82 -8.66 7.86
N ARG A 111 18.20 -9.71 8.40
CA ARG A 111 16.81 -10.08 8.12
C ARG A 111 15.88 -9.52 9.21
N TRP A 112 14.62 -9.29 8.87
CA TRP A 112 13.58 -9.09 9.88
C TRP A 112 13.00 -10.42 10.34
N ASP A 113 12.73 -10.52 11.64
CA ASP A 113 12.08 -11.68 12.25
C ASP A 113 10.58 -11.41 12.44
N VAL A 114 9.79 -11.67 11.39
CA VAL A 114 8.33 -11.47 11.45
C VAL A 114 7.60 -12.69 12.03
N PRO A 115 6.55 -12.49 12.83
CA PRO A 115 5.84 -13.60 13.50
C PRO A 115 4.91 -14.39 12.57
N TRP A 116 4.51 -13.83 11.42
CA TRP A 116 3.53 -14.47 10.52
C TRP A 116 4.15 -15.47 9.53
N LYS A 117 3.28 -16.26 8.88
CA LYS A 117 3.64 -17.28 7.88
C LYS A 117 3.32 -16.79 6.46
N TRP A 118 3.77 -17.52 5.44
CA TRP A 118 3.60 -17.13 4.03
C TRP A 118 2.12 -16.99 3.63
N GLN A 119 1.21 -17.76 4.26
CA GLN A 119 -0.23 -17.64 4.02
C GLN A 119 -0.74 -16.27 4.40
N THR A 120 -0.29 -15.73 5.53
CA THR A 120 -0.64 -14.38 5.97
C THR A 120 -0.13 -13.36 4.96
N VAL A 121 1.10 -13.52 4.47
CA VAL A 121 1.67 -12.62 3.45
C VAL A 121 0.81 -12.63 2.19
N ALA A 122 0.52 -13.82 1.63
CA ALA A 122 -0.26 -13.97 0.42
C ALA A 122 -1.68 -13.41 0.57
N LEU A 123 -2.38 -13.77 1.66
CA LEU A 123 -3.74 -13.29 1.92
C LEU A 123 -3.79 -11.78 2.16
N THR A 124 -2.82 -11.20 2.87
CA THR A 124 -2.73 -9.75 3.05
C THR A 124 -2.50 -9.05 1.71
N MET A 125 -1.58 -9.54 0.87
CA MET A 125 -1.32 -8.93 -0.44
C MET A 125 -2.54 -9.02 -1.37
N ILE A 126 -3.25 -10.16 -1.37
CA ILE A 126 -4.52 -10.32 -2.10
C ILE A 126 -5.57 -9.36 -1.56
N ALA A 127 -5.71 -9.26 -0.23
CA ALA A 127 -6.66 -8.34 0.39
C ALA A 127 -6.36 -6.89 0.03
N CYS A 128 -5.09 -6.46 0.07
CA CYS A 128 -4.67 -5.12 -0.34
C CYS A 128 -5.01 -4.86 -1.82
N GLY A 129 -4.67 -5.78 -2.72
CA GLY A 129 -4.98 -5.67 -4.14
C GLY A 129 -6.48 -5.65 -4.44
N LEU A 130 -7.27 -6.51 -3.77
CA LEU A 130 -8.73 -6.52 -3.89
C LEU A 130 -9.34 -5.23 -3.35
N SER A 131 -8.88 -4.72 -2.20
CA SER A 131 -9.34 -3.44 -1.66
C SER A 131 -9.10 -2.31 -2.63
N PHE A 132 -7.92 -2.23 -3.25
CA PHE A 132 -7.59 -1.25 -4.28
C PHE A 132 -8.56 -1.33 -5.47
N VAL A 133 -8.74 -2.53 -6.04
CA VAL A 133 -9.63 -2.74 -7.19
C VAL A 133 -11.09 -2.42 -6.85
N LEU A 134 -11.57 -2.87 -5.69
CA LEU A 134 -12.96 -2.65 -5.28
C LEU A 134 -13.28 -1.18 -5.06
N ILE A 135 -12.35 -0.40 -4.50
CA ILE A 135 -12.54 1.05 -4.32
C ILE A 135 -12.59 1.74 -5.67
N GLY A 136 -11.66 1.44 -6.58
CA GLY A 136 -11.68 2.00 -7.94
C GLY A 136 -12.97 1.65 -8.71
N LEU A 137 -13.47 0.42 -8.57
CA LEU A 137 -14.76 0.01 -9.16
C LEU A 137 -15.95 0.72 -8.50
N ALA A 138 -15.92 0.91 -7.19
CA ALA A 138 -16.96 1.63 -6.46
C ALA A 138 -17.01 3.10 -6.90
N GLU A 139 -15.86 3.78 -7.00
CA GLU A 139 -15.76 5.15 -7.50
C GLU A 139 -16.29 5.27 -8.93
N ALA A 140 -15.82 4.41 -9.83
CA ALA A 140 -16.29 4.39 -11.23
C ALA A 140 -17.80 4.14 -11.35
N SER A 141 -18.38 3.39 -10.42
CA SER A 141 -19.82 3.09 -10.40
C SER A 141 -20.65 4.20 -9.77
N VAL A 142 -20.17 4.83 -8.68
CA VAL A 142 -20.93 5.83 -7.91
C VAL A 142 -20.96 7.18 -8.60
N LEU A 143 -19.88 7.57 -9.29
CA LEU A 143 -19.74 8.89 -9.93
C LEU A 143 -20.90 9.23 -10.90
N PRO A 144 -21.30 8.32 -11.82
CA PRO A 144 -22.45 8.56 -12.69
C PRO A 144 -23.78 8.75 -11.94
N TYR A 145 -24.02 8.01 -10.85
CA TYR A 145 -25.27 8.11 -10.09
C TYR A 145 -25.40 9.41 -9.29
N LEU A 146 -24.27 10.01 -8.91
CA LEU A 146 -24.23 11.32 -8.27
C LEU A 146 -24.45 12.48 -9.27
N GLY A 147 -24.67 12.19 -10.56
CA GLY A 147 -24.82 13.20 -11.60
C GLY A 147 -23.52 13.92 -11.96
N LEU A 148 -22.38 13.43 -11.44
CA LEU A 148 -21.05 13.97 -11.70
C LEU A 148 -20.53 13.43 -13.04
N GLN A 149 -21.07 13.96 -14.14
CA GLN A 149 -20.55 13.66 -15.48
C GLN A 149 -19.22 14.39 -15.68
N ASP A 150 -18.18 13.66 -16.11
CA ASP A 150 -16.79 14.12 -16.27
C ASP A 150 -16.61 15.43 -17.07
N GLN A 151 -17.59 15.81 -17.89
CA GLN A 151 -17.54 17.04 -18.70
C GLN A 151 -18.02 18.29 -17.96
N ALA A 152 -18.75 18.14 -16.85
CA ALA A 152 -19.34 19.26 -16.09
C ALA A 152 -18.50 19.71 -14.88
N LEU A 153 -17.57 18.87 -14.42
CA LEU A 153 -16.73 19.18 -13.25
C LEU A 153 -15.59 20.14 -13.60
N SER A 154 -15.39 21.15 -12.75
CA SER A 154 -14.21 22.00 -12.77
C SER A 154 -12.94 21.20 -12.45
N LEU A 155 -11.78 21.72 -12.86
CA LEU A 155 -10.49 21.06 -12.59
C LEU A 155 -10.21 20.93 -11.08
N ASN A 156 -10.71 21.85 -10.26
CA ASN A 156 -10.54 21.80 -8.81
C ASN A 156 -11.37 20.67 -8.19
N GLU A 157 -12.63 20.52 -8.60
CA GLU A 157 -13.50 19.45 -8.11
C GLU A 157 -12.96 18.07 -8.53
N LYS A 158 -12.37 17.96 -9.73
CA LYS A 158 -11.69 16.73 -10.16
C LYS A 158 -10.48 16.42 -9.28
N ALA A 159 -9.65 17.42 -8.97
CA ALA A 159 -8.48 17.22 -8.12
C ALA A 159 -8.88 16.84 -6.68
N GLU A 160 -9.92 17.46 -6.13
CA GLU A 160 -10.49 17.12 -4.82
C GLU A 160 -11.03 15.69 -4.79
N LEU A 161 -11.78 15.29 -5.81
CA LEU A 161 -12.31 13.93 -5.94
C LEU A 161 -11.19 12.89 -6.03
N LEU A 162 -10.15 13.14 -6.84
CA LEU A 162 -8.97 12.26 -6.92
C LEU A 162 -8.26 12.14 -5.59
N PHE A 163 -8.14 13.24 -4.84
CA PHE A 163 -7.53 13.24 -3.51
C PHE A 163 -8.36 12.41 -2.52
N ALA A 164 -9.68 12.59 -2.52
CA ALA A 164 -10.59 11.83 -1.68
C ALA A 164 -10.54 10.33 -1.97
N GLY A 165 -10.49 9.95 -3.26
CA GLY A 165 -10.37 8.55 -3.66
C GLY A 165 -9.04 7.94 -3.23
N GLN A 166 -7.92 8.62 -3.49
CA GLN A 166 -6.60 8.18 -3.02
C GLN A 166 -6.55 8.05 -1.49
N PHE A 167 -7.15 8.99 -0.77
CA PHE A 167 -7.23 8.94 0.68
C PHE A 167 -8.03 7.71 1.16
N ALA A 168 -9.17 7.42 0.52
CA ALA A 168 -9.98 6.25 0.84
C ALA A 168 -9.22 4.94 0.61
N VAL A 169 -8.55 4.80 -0.54
CA VAL A 169 -7.67 3.65 -0.84
C VAL A 169 -6.59 3.51 0.23
N THR A 170 -5.89 4.60 0.53
CA THR A 170 -4.81 4.63 1.53
C THR A 170 -5.34 4.17 2.89
N ALA A 171 -6.45 4.73 3.36
CA ALA A 171 -7.03 4.41 4.66
C ALA A 171 -7.48 2.93 4.74
N VAL A 172 -8.14 2.41 3.71
CA VAL A 172 -8.63 1.02 3.70
C VAL A 172 -7.47 0.03 3.68
N VAL A 173 -6.49 0.21 2.79
CA VAL A 173 -5.37 -0.72 2.65
C VAL A 173 -4.48 -0.70 3.90
N LEU A 174 -4.18 0.48 4.45
CA LEU A 174 -3.47 0.59 5.73
C LEU A 174 -4.28 -0.04 6.87
N GLY A 175 -5.61 0.10 6.86
CA GLY A 175 -6.51 -0.57 7.79
C GLY A 175 -6.45 -2.09 7.71
N VAL A 176 -6.34 -2.67 6.50
CA VAL A 176 -6.13 -4.12 6.28
C VAL A 176 -4.80 -4.56 6.88
N ILE A 177 -3.70 -3.87 6.55
CA ILE A 177 -2.37 -4.18 7.10
C ILE A 177 -2.40 -4.08 8.62
N TYR A 178 -2.96 -3.01 9.17
CA TYR A 178 -3.08 -2.81 10.62
C TYR A 178 -3.89 -3.92 11.28
N GLY A 179 -5.08 -4.24 10.76
CA GLY A 179 -5.95 -5.25 11.33
C GLY A 179 -5.29 -6.62 11.41
N ILE A 180 -4.56 -7.00 10.35
CA ILE A 180 -3.84 -8.27 10.31
C ILE A 180 -2.63 -8.25 11.23
N THR A 181 -1.76 -7.23 11.14
CA THR A 181 -0.52 -7.16 11.92
C THR A 181 -0.78 -6.97 13.42
N ASN A 182 -1.88 -6.32 13.81
CA ASN A 182 -2.29 -6.15 15.20
C ASN A 182 -2.63 -7.49 15.89
N SER A 183 -3.00 -8.53 15.13
CA SER A 183 -3.22 -9.88 15.67
C SER A 183 -1.93 -10.60 16.11
N PHE A 184 -0.76 -10.06 15.77
CA PHE A 184 0.55 -10.63 16.06
C PHE A 184 1.38 -9.82 17.08
N GLN A 185 0.75 -8.95 17.86
CA GLN A 185 1.45 -8.13 18.86
C GLN A 185 2.04 -8.98 20.01
N PRO A 186 3.21 -8.61 20.56
CA PRO A 186 4.04 -7.46 20.19
C PRO A 186 4.86 -7.69 18.91
N LEU A 187 4.92 -6.67 18.05
CA LEU A 187 5.80 -6.69 16.87
C LEU A 187 7.23 -6.30 17.26
N PRO A 188 8.25 -6.76 16.51
CA PRO A 188 9.62 -6.28 16.65
C PRO A 188 9.71 -4.75 16.42
N ASP A 189 10.62 -4.10 17.12
CA ASP A 189 10.73 -2.62 17.12
C ASP A 189 11.19 -2.05 15.76
N ASP A 190 11.81 -2.86 14.90
CA ASP A 190 12.33 -2.48 13.58
C ASP A 190 11.32 -2.69 12.43
N VAL A 191 10.09 -3.13 12.75
CA VAL A 191 8.99 -3.31 11.79
C VAL A 191 8.07 -2.08 11.85
N PHE A 192 7.77 -1.49 10.69
CA PHE A 192 7.03 -0.21 10.59
C PHE A 192 7.62 0.92 11.46
N CYS A 193 8.95 0.98 11.59
CA CYS A 193 9.61 2.02 12.38
C CYS A 193 9.67 3.37 11.65
N TYR A 194 9.34 4.42 12.42
CA TYR A 194 9.46 5.82 12.03
C TYR A 194 10.31 6.54 13.07
N ASP A 195 11.59 6.71 12.78
CA ASP A 195 12.52 7.40 13.68
C ASP A 195 12.93 8.77 13.12
N LEU A 196 12.70 9.82 13.89
CA LEU A 196 13.09 11.19 13.52
C LEU A 196 14.45 11.58 14.09
N ARG A 197 15.01 10.77 15.00
CA ARG A 197 16.28 11.02 15.66
C ARG A 197 17.43 10.88 14.66
N GLU A 198 18.49 11.65 14.90
CA GLU A 198 19.77 11.58 14.17
C GLU A 198 19.63 11.49 12.63
N PRO A 199 18.88 12.40 11.97
CA PRO A 199 18.52 12.30 10.55
C PRO A 199 19.73 12.21 9.60
N LEU A 200 20.88 12.73 10.03
CA LEU A 200 22.11 12.83 9.24
C LEU A 200 23.21 11.85 9.68
N SER A 201 22.89 10.87 10.54
CA SER A 201 23.85 9.82 10.91
C SER A 201 24.36 9.06 9.68
N LEU A 202 25.68 8.87 9.58
CA LEU A 202 26.29 8.15 8.47
C LEU A 202 25.83 6.68 8.38
N ARG A 203 25.58 6.06 9.54
CA ARG A 203 25.26 4.63 9.60
C ARG A 203 23.84 4.35 9.11
N ASN A 204 22.86 5.10 9.61
CA ASN A 204 21.43 4.82 9.41
C ASN A 204 20.54 6.08 9.41
N GLY A 205 21.13 7.27 9.28
CA GLY A 205 20.40 8.55 9.26
C GLY A 205 19.43 8.61 8.09
N TRP A 206 18.14 8.68 8.41
CA TRP A 206 17.09 8.48 7.41
C TRP A 206 17.10 9.53 6.29
N LEU A 207 17.47 10.78 6.62
CA LEU A 207 17.50 11.90 5.68
C LEU A 207 18.76 11.84 4.81
N LEU A 208 19.92 11.53 5.39
CA LEU A 208 21.15 11.35 4.62
C LEU A 208 20.99 10.24 3.58
N TRP A 209 20.48 9.08 4.00
CA TRP A 209 20.23 7.95 3.10
C TRP A 209 19.10 8.22 2.12
N ALA A 210 18.13 9.09 2.45
CA ALA A 210 17.14 9.56 1.48
C ALA A 210 17.80 10.41 0.38
N CYS A 211 18.71 11.32 0.73
CA CYS A 211 19.46 12.10 -0.26
C CYS A 211 20.36 11.22 -1.14
N ILE A 212 21.12 10.30 -0.54
CA ILE A 212 21.99 9.36 -1.27
C ILE A 212 21.14 8.47 -2.18
N GLY A 213 20.05 7.92 -1.66
CA GLY A 213 19.13 7.08 -2.41
C GLY A 213 18.47 7.84 -3.57
N PHE A 214 18.05 9.08 -3.37
CA PHE A 214 17.44 9.90 -4.43
C PHE A 214 18.43 10.22 -5.56
N VAL A 215 19.67 10.63 -5.22
CA VAL A 215 20.73 10.85 -6.23
C VAL A 215 21.07 9.53 -6.95
N GLY A 216 21.17 8.42 -6.20
CA GLY A 216 21.40 7.09 -6.75
C GLY A 216 20.28 6.66 -7.71
N ALA A 217 19.02 6.93 -7.38
CA ALA A 217 17.87 6.65 -8.24
C ALA A 217 17.93 7.44 -9.54
N LEU A 218 18.22 8.75 -9.47
CA LEU A 218 18.37 9.60 -10.66
C LEU A 218 19.44 9.04 -11.61
N ILE A 219 20.62 8.68 -11.08
CA ILE A 219 21.72 8.11 -11.87
C ILE A 219 21.31 6.75 -12.45
N ALA A 220 20.77 5.85 -11.63
CA ALA A 220 20.42 4.50 -12.07
C ALA A 220 19.33 4.49 -13.14
N ILE A 221 18.34 5.37 -13.01
CA ILE A 221 17.24 5.47 -13.99
C ILE A 221 17.75 6.13 -15.28
N ALA A 222 18.58 7.17 -15.20
CA ALA A 222 19.23 7.76 -16.38
C ALA A 222 20.07 6.73 -17.15
N LEU A 223 20.85 5.91 -16.44
CA LEU A 223 21.64 4.83 -17.04
C LEU A 223 20.74 3.74 -17.67
N THR A 224 19.61 3.42 -17.03
CA THR A 224 18.63 2.46 -17.55
C THR A 224 18.00 2.99 -18.84
N GLY A 225 17.60 4.26 -18.87
CA GLY A 225 17.07 4.92 -20.06
C GLY A 225 18.09 4.99 -21.20
N ALA A 226 19.35 5.35 -20.90
CA ALA A 226 20.43 5.35 -21.89
C ALA A 226 20.69 3.95 -22.46
N SER A 227 20.68 2.93 -21.60
CA SER A 227 20.83 1.53 -22.03
C SER A 227 19.67 1.10 -22.93
N ALA A 228 18.43 1.39 -22.53
CA ALA A 228 17.25 1.07 -23.32
C ALA A 228 17.27 1.75 -24.70
N ALA A 229 17.69 3.01 -24.78
CA ALA A 229 17.82 3.73 -26.05
C ALA A 229 18.84 3.07 -26.99
N ILE A 230 19.96 2.57 -26.45
CA ILE A 230 20.99 1.87 -27.23
C ILE A 230 20.47 0.53 -27.75
N PHE A 231 19.74 -0.23 -26.94
CA PHE A 231 19.26 -1.58 -27.30
C PHE A 231 18.01 -1.57 -28.19
N SER A 232 17.06 -0.66 -27.93
CA SER A 232 15.75 -0.66 -28.60
C SER A 232 15.65 0.35 -29.74
N GLY A 233 16.57 1.32 -29.84
CA GLY A 233 16.51 2.39 -30.85
C GLY A 233 15.35 3.38 -30.67
N GLU A 234 14.55 3.25 -29.61
CA GLU A 234 13.47 4.17 -29.24
C GLU A 234 14.02 5.29 -28.32
N SER A 235 13.63 6.54 -28.59
CA SER A 235 13.99 7.70 -27.77
C SER A 235 13.22 7.71 -26.42
N PRO A 236 13.63 8.52 -25.42
CA PRO A 236 12.95 8.64 -24.11
C PRO A 236 11.49 9.19 -24.13
N GLN A 237 10.84 9.19 -25.29
CA GLN A 237 9.57 9.86 -25.61
C GLN A 237 8.37 9.39 -24.77
N ARG A 238 8.49 8.28 -24.05
CA ARG A 238 7.44 7.72 -23.19
C ARG A 238 7.24 8.51 -21.88
N GLU A 239 8.32 9.05 -21.31
CA GLU A 239 8.26 9.82 -20.05
C GLU A 239 7.64 11.21 -20.29
N THR A 240 7.89 11.80 -21.46
CA THR A 240 7.26 13.04 -21.88
C THR A 240 5.76 12.90 -22.05
N ASP A 241 5.26 11.74 -22.51
CA ASP A 241 3.82 11.52 -22.73
C ASP A 241 3.00 11.48 -21.42
N ALA A 242 3.56 10.90 -20.35
CA ALA A 242 2.93 10.88 -19.04
C ALA A 242 2.89 12.29 -18.41
N LEU A 243 3.99 13.04 -18.53
CA LEU A 243 4.09 14.43 -18.06
C LEU A 243 3.15 15.37 -18.84
N VAL A 244 3.07 15.21 -20.16
CA VAL A 244 2.17 15.99 -21.03
C VAL A 244 0.70 15.74 -20.69
N LYS A 245 0.32 14.53 -20.26
CA LYS A 245 -1.05 14.25 -19.79
C LYS A 245 -1.38 14.92 -18.46
N LEU A 246 -0.40 15.14 -17.60
CA LEU A 246 -0.58 15.80 -16.29
C LEU A 246 -0.46 17.33 -16.38
N LEU A 247 0.18 17.86 -17.44
CA LEU A 247 0.35 19.30 -17.67
C LEU A 247 -0.93 20.15 -17.55
N PRO A 248 -2.10 19.71 -18.06
CA PRO A 248 -3.35 20.48 -17.91
C PRO A 248 -3.85 20.60 -16.47
N LEU A 249 -3.48 19.64 -15.61
CA LEU A 249 -3.83 19.60 -14.19
C LEU A 249 -2.81 20.37 -13.33
N ILE A 250 -1.54 20.37 -13.76
CA ILE A 250 -0.44 21.08 -13.12
C ILE A 250 -0.55 22.58 -13.46
N GLY A 251 -1.01 23.36 -12.47
CA GLY A 251 -1.13 24.80 -12.59
C GLY A 251 -2.38 25.32 -13.31
N SER A 252 -3.47 24.56 -13.29
CA SER A 252 -4.81 25.15 -13.51
C SER A 252 -5.22 26.08 -12.36
N SER A 253 -4.87 25.72 -11.12
CA SER A 253 -5.00 26.52 -9.90
C SER A 253 -4.02 26.06 -8.82
N SER A 254 -3.75 26.91 -7.81
CA SER A 254 -2.93 26.54 -6.64
C SER A 254 -3.55 25.41 -5.83
N VAL A 255 -4.89 25.32 -5.79
CA VAL A 255 -5.64 24.30 -5.03
C VAL A 255 -5.52 22.93 -5.70
N SER A 256 -5.73 22.85 -7.02
CA SER A 256 -5.57 21.61 -7.79
C SER A 256 -4.15 21.06 -7.66
N THR A 257 -3.16 21.96 -7.76
CA THR A 257 -1.74 21.59 -7.60
C THR A 257 -1.45 21.06 -6.19
N ALA A 258 -2.01 21.69 -5.15
CA ALA A 258 -1.84 21.23 -3.77
C ALA A 258 -2.42 19.83 -3.54
N PHE A 259 -3.62 19.54 -4.08
CA PHE A 259 -4.20 18.19 -4.03
C PHE A 259 -3.33 17.15 -4.74
N LEU A 260 -2.84 17.46 -5.96
CA LEU A 260 -1.95 16.56 -6.70
C LEU A 260 -0.67 16.26 -5.93
N VAL A 261 -0.01 17.29 -5.37
CA VAL A 261 1.18 17.10 -4.53
C VAL A 261 0.85 16.30 -3.26
N GLY A 262 -0.32 16.47 -2.66
CA GLY A 262 -0.77 15.66 -1.54
C GLY A 262 -0.95 14.18 -1.91
N ILE A 263 -1.49 13.89 -3.09
CA ILE A 263 -1.62 12.53 -3.64
C ILE A 263 -0.23 11.94 -3.90
N THR A 264 0.56 12.58 -4.76
CA THR A 264 1.80 12.01 -5.29
C THR A 264 2.96 12.09 -4.31
N GLY A 265 2.95 13.05 -3.40
CA GLY A 265 4.04 13.32 -2.45
C GLY A 265 3.79 12.80 -1.04
N VAL A 266 2.54 12.44 -0.71
CA VAL A 266 2.21 11.98 0.66
C VAL A 266 1.43 10.68 0.62
N LEU A 267 0.21 10.68 0.08
CA LEU A 267 -0.70 9.53 0.21
C LEU A 267 -0.18 8.28 -0.51
N ALA A 268 0.21 8.42 -1.78
CA ALA A 268 0.73 7.29 -2.56
C ALA A 268 2.06 6.73 -1.98
N PRO A 269 3.10 7.55 -1.72
CA PRO A 269 4.32 7.06 -1.09
C PRO A 269 4.08 6.40 0.28
N LEU A 270 3.24 6.99 1.13
CA LEU A 270 2.94 6.42 2.45
C LEU A 270 2.28 5.04 2.32
N LEU A 271 1.27 4.91 1.46
CA LEU A 271 0.59 3.65 1.20
C LEU A 271 1.56 2.61 0.64
N GLU A 272 2.23 2.93 -0.46
CA GLU A 272 3.04 2.00 -1.23
C GLU A 272 4.27 1.54 -0.44
N GLU A 273 4.98 2.44 0.23
CA GLU A 273 6.12 2.04 1.05
C GLU A 273 5.69 1.20 2.26
N THR A 274 4.53 1.47 2.86
CA THR A 274 4.01 0.63 3.95
C THR A 274 3.68 -0.77 3.45
N VAL A 275 3.04 -0.90 2.28
CA VAL A 275 2.68 -2.21 1.69
C VAL A 275 3.91 -2.97 1.23
N PHE A 276 4.76 -2.36 0.39
CA PHE A 276 5.84 -3.06 -0.28
C PHE A 276 7.09 -3.21 0.59
N ARG A 277 7.46 -2.18 1.39
CA ARG A 277 8.69 -2.20 2.21
C ARG A 277 8.35 -2.63 3.63
N GLY A 278 7.40 -1.95 4.25
CA GLY A 278 6.99 -2.22 5.63
C GLY A 278 6.39 -3.61 5.84
N PHE A 279 5.63 -4.12 4.87
CA PHE A 279 4.99 -5.43 4.96
C PHE A 279 5.63 -6.49 4.05
N LEU A 280 5.54 -6.36 2.72
CA LEU A 280 5.92 -7.43 1.79
C LEU A 280 7.42 -7.78 1.87
N MET A 281 8.30 -6.81 1.69
CA MET A 281 9.76 -7.02 1.69
C MET A 281 10.24 -7.59 3.02
N VAL A 282 9.82 -6.98 4.14
CA VAL A 282 10.10 -7.44 5.51
C VAL A 282 9.57 -8.86 5.74
N SER A 283 8.42 -9.21 5.17
CA SER A 283 7.90 -10.58 5.24
C SER A 283 8.77 -11.57 4.48
N LEU A 284 9.23 -11.19 3.28
CA LEU A 284 10.04 -12.06 2.42
C LEU A 284 11.39 -12.41 3.06
N THR A 285 11.95 -11.55 3.92
CA THR A 285 13.23 -11.85 4.61
C THR A 285 13.16 -13.07 5.53
N LYS A 286 11.96 -13.56 5.86
CA LYS A 286 11.79 -14.83 6.58
C LYS A 286 12.25 -16.05 5.77
N TRP A 287 12.14 -16.00 4.44
CA TRP A 287 12.47 -17.12 3.55
C TRP A 287 13.67 -16.84 2.64
N PHE A 288 13.94 -15.57 2.35
CA PHE A 288 15.01 -15.17 1.44
C PHE A 288 16.01 -14.24 2.11
N PRO A 289 17.28 -14.19 1.64
CA PRO A 289 18.22 -13.14 2.05
C PRO A 289 17.68 -11.75 1.70
N THR A 290 18.02 -10.74 2.51
CA THR A 290 17.51 -9.38 2.37
C THR A 290 17.67 -8.77 0.96
N PRO A 291 18.84 -8.90 0.28
CA PRO A 291 18.96 -8.41 -1.10
C PRO A 291 17.98 -9.08 -2.08
N VAL A 292 17.71 -10.38 -1.92
CA VAL A 292 16.75 -11.10 -2.77
C VAL A 292 15.32 -10.64 -2.49
N SER A 293 14.98 -10.43 -1.21
CA SER A 293 13.68 -9.88 -0.82
C SER A 293 13.44 -8.47 -1.39
N VAL A 294 14.47 -7.64 -1.44
CA VAL A 294 14.42 -6.31 -2.10
C VAL A 294 14.08 -6.46 -3.58
N LEU A 295 14.79 -7.33 -4.31
CA LEU A 295 14.55 -7.51 -5.75
C LEU A 295 13.15 -8.09 -6.02
N ILE A 296 12.70 -9.07 -5.24
CA ILE A 296 11.35 -9.64 -5.38
C ILE A 296 10.29 -8.55 -5.10
N ALA A 297 10.41 -7.80 -4.02
CA ALA A 297 9.47 -6.73 -3.69
C ALA A 297 9.46 -5.62 -4.75
N ALA A 298 10.63 -5.26 -5.30
CA ALA A 298 10.76 -4.29 -6.38
C ALA A 298 10.08 -4.77 -7.69
N ALA A 299 10.20 -6.06 -8.01
CA ALA A 299 9.52 -6.65 -9.16
C ALA A 299 7.99 -6.64 -8.97
N VAL A 300 7.50 -7.02 -7.78
CA VAL A 300 6.07 -6.99 -7.48
C VAL A 300 5.53 -5.56 -7.50
N PHE A 301 6.29 -4.60 -6.97
CA PHE A 301 5.98 -3.16 -7.06
C PHE A 301 5.83 -2.71 -8.52
N ALA A 302 6.81 -2.99 -9.38
CA ALA A 302 6.77 -2.61 -10.78
C ALA A 302 5.63 -3.29 -11.55
N LEU A 303 5.33 -4.57 -11.27
CA LEU A 303 4.20 -5.29 -11.88
C LEU A 303 2.84 -4.74 -11.44
N ALA A 304 2.72 -4.29 -10.19
CA ALA A 304 1.47 -3.73 -9.65
C ALA A 304 1.04 -2.43 -10.34
N HIS A 305 1.96 -1.74 -11.03
CA HIS A 305 1.66 -0.55 -11.81
C HIS A 305 0.98 -0.85 -13.16
N LEU A 306 1.00 -2.10 -13.62
CA LEU A 306 0.34 -2.54 -14.86
C LEU A 306 0.74 -1.73 -16.11
N THR A 307 1.93 -1.12 -16.09
CA THR A 307 2.53 -0.36 -17.19
C THR A 307 3.82 -1.07 -17.67
N PRO A 308 3.74 -2.08 -18.57
CA PRO A 308 4.90 -2.88 -18.97
C PRO A 308 6.09 -2.05 -19.49
N GLY A 309 5.81 -0.89 -20.10
CA GLY A 309 6.83 0.02 -20.61
C GLY A 309 7.60 0.82 -19.56
N GLU A 310 7.08 0.93 -18.35
CA GLU A 310 7.73 1.63 -17.23
C GLU A 310 8.39 0.64 -16.25
N PHE A 311 8.22 -0.67 -16.51
CA PHE A 311 8.72 -1.72 -15.62
C PHE A 311 10.21 -1.58 -15.29
N PRO A 312 11.15 -1.35 -16.24
CA PRO A 312 12.57 -1.22 -15.91
C PRO A 312 12.85 -0.07 -14.93
N GLN A 313 12.25 1.10 -15.16
CA GLN A 313 12.41 2.27 -14.32
C GLN A 313 11.82 2.05 -12.92
N LEU A 314 10.59 1.51 -12.85
CA LEU A 314 9.90 1.21 -11.60
C LEU A 314 10.63 0.13 -10.79
N PHE A 315 11.21 -0.86 -11.47
CA PHE A 315 12.01 -1.90 -10.84
C PHE A 315 13.30 -1.33 -10.22
N VAL A 316 13.99 -0.45 -10.96
CA VAL A 316 15.21 0.22 -10.48
C VAL A 316 14.91 1.14 -9.30
N LEU A 317 13.89 2.00 -9.42
CA LEU A 317 13.41 2.82 -8.31
C LEU A 317 13.05 1.93 -7.12
N GLY A 318 12.31 0.84 -7.40
CA GLY A 318 11.84 -0.07 -6.39
C GLY A 318 12.97 -0.73 -5.59
N THR A 319 14.06 -1.04 -6.28
CA THR A 319 15.30 -1.61 -5.72
C THR A 319 16.02 -0.60 -4.84
N VAL A 320 16.17 0.66 -5.28
CA VAL A 320 16.77 1.73 -4.49
C VAL A 320 16.00 1.98 -3.20
N LEU A 321 14.67 2.07 -3.29
CA LEU A 321 13.79 2.21 -2.14
C LEU A 321 13.98 1.05 -1.15
N GLY A 322 14.00 -0.19 -1.64
CA GLY A 322 14.21 -1.37 -0.80
C GLY A 322 15.56 -1.40 -0.08
N PHE A 323 16.65 -1.12 -0.78
CA PHE A 323 17.98 -1.06 -0.16
C PHE A 323 18.13 0.10 0.82
N SER A 324 17.55 1.26 0.52
CA SER A 324 17.55 2.40 1.44
C SER A 324 16.86 2.05 2.77
N TYR A 325 15.74 1.32 2.71
CA TYR A 325 15.04 0.85 3.90
C TYR A 325 15.79 -0.25 4.63
N ALA A 326 16.42 -1.19 3.90
CA ALA A 326 17.25 -2.23 4.50
C ALA A 326 18.46 -1.64 5.26
N GLN A 327 19.04 -0.55 4.77
CA GLN A 327 20.13 0.15 5.43
C GLN A 327 19.68 0.95 6.65
N THR A 328 18.57 1.69 6.56
CA THR A 328 18.16 2.62 7.64
C THR A 328 17.23 2.01 8.66
N ARG A 329 16.53 0.93 8.32
CA ARG A 329 15.43 0.34 9.10
C ARG A 329 14.32 1.35 9.44
N ASN A 330 14.18 2.38 8.62
CA ASN A 330 13.26 3.49 8.86
C ASN A 330 12.44 3.79 7.60
N LEU A 331 11.11 3.69 7.70
CA LEU A 331 10.21 3.89 6.55
C LEU A 331 10.22 5.33 6.03
N LEU A 332 10.65 6.31 6.83
CA LEU A 332 10.79 7.69 6.37
C LEU A 332 11.78 7.81 5.21
N THR A 333 12.83 6.98 5.17
CA THR A 333 13.82 6.99 4.09
C THR A 333 13.21 6.68 2.72
N PRO A 334 12.62 5.49 2.49
CA PRO A 334 12.02 5.20 1.20
C PRO A 334 10.80 6.08 0.93
N ILE A 335 9.99 6.47 1.93
CA ILE A 335 8.85 7.38 1.72
C ILE A 335 9.32 8.72 1.16
N THR A 336 10.42 9.26 1.70
CA THR A 336 10.99 10.53 1.24
C THR A 336 11.53 10.42 -0.17
N ILE A 337 12.30 9.37 -0.49
CA ILE A 337 12.83 9.14 -1.85
C ILE A 337 11.67 9.03 -2.84
N HIS A 338 10.66 8.24 -2.52
CA HIS A 338 9.51 8.01 -3.39
C HIS A 338 8.66 9.28 -3.57
N ALA A 339 8.43 10.03 -2.50
CA ALA A 339 7.73 11.32 -2.57
C ALA A 339 8.48 12.33 -3.46
N LEU A 340 9.81 12.41 -3.33
CA LEU A 340 10.65 13.27 -4.17
C LEU A 340 10.63 12.81 -5.63
N TRP A 341 10.64 11.50 -5.88
CA TRP A 341 10.52 10.95 -7.23
C TRP A 341 9.19 11.32 -7.88
N ASN A 342 8.07 11.06 -7.19
CA ASN A 342 6.73 11.26 -7.74
C ASN A 342 6.34 12.74 -7.86
N SER A 343 6.78 13.58 -6.92
CA SER A 343 6.38 14.99 -6.88
C SER A 343 7.44 15.94 -7.43
N GLY A 344 8.67 15.47 -7.68
CA GLY A 344 9.80 16.31 -8.07
C GLY A 344 9.51 17.13 -9.32
N VAL A 345 8.94 16.51 -10.35
CA VAL A 345 8.58 17.22 -11.59
C VAL A 345 7.45 18.22 -11.36
N ILE A 346 6.40 17.85 -10.62
CA ILE A 346 5.27 18.75 -10.33
C ILE A 346 5.74 19.98 -9.55
N VAL A 347 6.59 19.78 -8.53
CA VAL A 347 7.14 20.86 -7.70
C VAL A 347 8.09 21.74 -8.52
N LEU A 348 8.97 21.16 -9.33
CA LEU A 348 9.87 21.90 -10.21
C LEU A 348 9.10 22.77 -11.21
N LEU A 349 8.13 22.19 -11.91
CA LEU A 349 7.30 22.92 -12.87
C LEU A 349 6.51 24.04 -12.17
N THR A 350 5.96 23.77 -11.00
CA THR A 350 5.27 24.79 -10.19
C THR A 350 6.20 25.93 -9.79
N PHE A 351 7.43 25.61 -9.35
CA PHE A 351 8.43 26.62 -9.01
C PHE A 351 8.82 27.49 -10.21
N LEU A 352 9.13 26.89 -11.36
CA LEU A 352 9.46 27.63 -12.58
C LEU A 352 8.33 28.56 -13.01
N ARG A 353 7.07 28.12 -12.88
CA ARG A 353 5.92 28.97 -13.15
C ARG A 353 5.80 30.15 -12.18
N LEU A 354 6.04 29.93 -10.90
CA LEU A 354 6.05 31.01 -9.90
C LEU A 354 7.13 32.06 -10.20
N GLN A 355 8.22 31.66 -10.87
CA GLN A 355 9.26 32.56 -11.38
C GLN A 355 8.88 33.26 -12.71
N GLY A 356 7.71 32.96 -13.29
CA GLY A 356 7.21 33.60 -14.51
C GLY A 356 7.54 32.88 -15.82
N TYR A 357 8.08 31.65 -15.78
CA TYR A 357 8.34 30.86 -16.99
C TYR A 357 7.06 30.22 -17.54
N ASP A 358 6.88 30.24 -18.87
CA ASP A 358 5.81 29.50 -19.53
C ASP A 358 6.20 28.02 -19.68
N ILE A 359 5.59 27.16 -18.86
CA ILE A 359 5.85 25.72 -18.85
C ILE A 359 5.51 25.08 -20.20
N ARG A 360 4.57 25.64 -20.98
CA ARG A 360 4.18 25.06 -22.27
C ARG A 360 5.30 25.14 -23.29
N GLU A 361 6.01 26.26 -23.35
CA GLU A 361 7.18 26.43 -24.21
C GLU A 361 8.34 25.51 -23.79
N LEU A 362 8.53 25.31 -22.48
CA LEU A 362 9.58 24.45 -21.94
C LEU A 362 9.34 22.95 -22.18
N VAL A 363 8.09 22.51 -22.15
CA VAL A 363 7.72 21.09 -22.29
C VAL A 363 7.46 20.68 -23.72
N GLN A 364 6.93 21.58 -24.56
CA GLN A 364 6.66 21.27 -25.97
C GLN A 364 7.89 21.43 -26.86
N GLY A 365 8.95 22.06 -26.35
CA GLY A 365 10.10 22.43 -27.17
C GLY A 365 9.71 23.53 -28.14
N SER A 366 10.59 24.50 -28.30
CA SER A 366 10.50 25.51 -29.36
C SER A 366 10.51 24.80 -30.72
N SER A 367 9.33 24.62 -31.30
CA SER A 367 9.15 24.21 -32.70
C SER A 367 8.80 25.41 -33.56
#